data_AF-A0A2A4JXV9-F1
#
_entry.id   AF-A0A2A4JXV9-F1
#
_cell.length_a   1.000
_cell.length_b   1.000
_cell.length_c   1.000
_cell.angle_alpha   90.00
_cell.angle_beta   90.00
_cell.angle_gamma   90.00
#
_symmetry.space_group_name_H-M   'P 1'
#
loop_
_entity.id
_entity.type
_entity.pdbx_description
1 polymer ?
#
loop_
_entity_poly.entity_id
_entity_poly.type
_entity_poly.pdbx_seq_one_letter_code
_entity_poly.pdbx_strand_id
1 'polypeptide(L)'
;MDSSNGKFDYVRKPVVLLAIGLIIGLIFCITGIILLSTSTETKGYEVTNDYTDCKYFDNPNERCKDVIARQPCACYIALNISEQMEAPVTAFYELESYELITGPYSKSRDDQQLSGHLSPTPAASCGNYSYVQTPDGQKKPIAPCGALADFMFNDTFSLQVNSEYVPTINTGLISDDEKEPFHNPEGNLEEAFKQFSKPINWPRNVTQLDRVHPENNGFQNEHFIIWMKTDLKRKPTWRVNVADDNFANGLAPGSYNLRVEYAYPASRYDGKRLFVLSSRQEVVNKSRRDAGIALLSIGVIILVIAISLLVLRKWERCRNCLRSAYKGPIPAQDN
;
A
#
# COMPACT_ATOMS: atom_id res chain seq x y z
N MET A 1 62.76 5.01 48.17
CA MET A 1 62.32 3.63 47.93
C MET A 1 60.95 3.69 47.31
N ASP A 2 60.85 3.11 46.11
CA ASP A 2 59.69 2.75 45.29
C ASP A 2 58.29 3.30 45.62
N SER A 3 57.71 4.00 44.64
CA SER A 3 56.26 4.15 44.53
C SER A 3 55.84 4.13 43.05
N SER A 4 55.55 2.92 42.57
CA SER A 4 54.43 2.60 41.66
C SER A 4 54.05 3.66 40.60
N ASN A 5 54.77 3.69 39.49
CA ASN A 5 54.28 4.21 38.21
C ASN A 5 54.13 3.06 37.21
N GLY A 6 53.12 2.23 37.46
CA GLY A 6 52.80 1.06 36.64
C GLY A 6 51.33 1.03 36.26
N LYS A 7 50.84 2.06 35.57
CA LYS A 7 49.51 2.09 34.93
C LYS A 7 49.48 3.26 33.96
N PHE A 8 49.80 3.03 32.68
CA PHE A 8 49.24 3.71 31.49
C PHE A 8 49.98 3.41 30.16
N ASP A 9 50.63 2.25 29.99
CA ASP A 9 51.22 1.84 28.69
C ASP A 9 50.25 1.10 27.74
N TYR A 10 48.94 1.31 27.91
CA TYR A 10 47.93 0.69 27.03
C TYR A 10 47.80 1.41 25.67
N VAL A 11 48.34 2.63 25.55
CA VAL A 11 48.09 3.54 24.41
C VAL A 11 49.28 3.54 23.44
N ARG A 12 49.51 2.45 22.68
CA ARG A 12 50.37 2.55 21.46
C ARG A 12 50.41 1.37 20.49
N LYS A 13 49.46 0.42 20.49
CA LYS A 13 49.39 -0.57 19.42
C LYS A 13 48.35 -0.14 18.38
N PRO A 14 48.73 0.29 17.15
CA PRO A 14 47.79 0.72 16.12
C PRO A 14 46.79 -0.37 15.70
N VAL A 15 47.05 -1.65 16.06
CA VAL A 15 46.06 -2.73 15.92
C VAL A 15 44.87 -2.56 16.86
N VAL A 16 45.12 -2.15 18.10
CA VAL A 16 44.10 -2.01 19.15
C VAL A 16 43.15 -0.87 18.81
N LEU A 17 43.68 0.27 18.32
CA LEU A 17 42.86 1.40 17.89
C LEU A 17 41.93 1.04 16.72
N LEU A 18 42.42 0.26 15.75
CA LEU A 18 41.62 -0.22 14.62
C LEU A 18 40.52 -1.19 15.06
N ALA A 19 40.83 -2.11 15.97
CA ALA A 19 39.85 -3.04 16.53
C ALA A 19 38.74 -2.29 17.30
N ILE A 20 39.10 -1.31 18.13
CA ILE A 20 38.15 -0.47 18.85
C ILE A 20 37.27 0.33 17.88
N GLY A 21 37.87 0.94 16.85
CA GLY A 21 37.13 1.70 15.84
C GLY A 21 36.09 0.85 15.10
N LEU A 22 36.44 -0.38 14.70
CA LEU A 22 35.50 -1.31 14.08
C LEU A 22 34.34 -1.68 15.01
N ILE A 23 34.63 -1.98 16.29
CA ILE A 23 33.60 -2.34 17.27
C ILE A 23 32.64 -1.17 17.51
N ILE A 24 33.17 0.04 17.73
CA ILE A 24 32.35 1.24 17.95
C ILE A 24 31.51 1.57 16.71
N GLY A 25 32.10 1.49 15.51
CA GLY A 25 31.40 1.71 14.26
C GLY A 25 30.22 0.74 14.09
N LEU A 26 30.42 -0.55 14.39
CA LEU A 26 29.34 -1.55 14.37
C LEU A 26 28.25 -1.24 15.39
N ILE A 27 28.61 -0.86 16.62
CA ILE A 27 27.64 -0.50 17.67
C ILE A 27 26.79 0.69 17.23
N PHE A 28 27.38 1.73 16.65
CA PHE A 28 26.64 2.89 16.15
C PHE A 28 25.74 2.54 14.96
N CYS A 29 26.19 1.69 14.03
CA CYS A 29 25.34 1.21 12.94
C CYS A 29 24.14 0.42 13.46
N ILE A 30 24.36 -0.54 14.38
CA ILE A 30 23.29 -1.34 14.97
C ILE A 30 22.28 -0.46 15.71
N THR A 31 22.78 0.47 16.54
CA THR A 31 21.94 1.39 17.31
C THR A 31 21.15 2.33 16.38
N GLY A 32 21.79 2.85 15.33
CA GLY A 32 21.14 3.69 14.32
C GLY A 32 20.02 2.96 13.59
N ILE A 33 20.24 1.69 13.20
CA ILE A 33 19.20 0.85 12.57
C ILE A 33 18.03 0.62 13.54
N ILE A 34 18.29 0.27 14.80
CA ILE A 34 17.23 0.05 15.80
C ILE A 34 16.40 1.32 16.00
N LEU A 35 17.04 2.49 16.09
CA LEU A 35 16.34 3.77 16.24
C LEU A 35 15.49 4.12 15.01
N LEU A 36 15.98 3.82 13.80
CA LEU A 36 15.21 4.00 12.57
C LEU A 36 14.01 3.06 12.53
N SER A 37 14.18 1.79 12.86
CA SER A 37 13.09 0.80 12.90
C SER A 37 12.04 1.11 13.97
N THR A 38 12.41 1.77 15.07
CA THR A 38 11.49 2.19 16.14
C THR A 38 11.05 3.65 16.02
N SER A 39 11.45 4.33 14.94
CA SER A 39 11.04 5.71 14.68
C SER A 39 9.63 5.80 14.12
N THR A 40 9.11 4.74 13.52
CA THR A 40 7.73 4.66 13.06
C THR A 40 6.87 4.03 14.15
N GLU A 41 5.82 4.72 14.56
CA GLU A 41 4.81 4.20 15.48
C GLU A 41 3.45 4.25 14.77
N THR A 42 2.73 3.13 14.77
CA THR A 42 1.32 3.13 14.34
C THR A 42 0.47 3.56 15.53
N LYS A 43 -0.16 4.72 15.43
CA LYS A 43 -1.14 5.19 16.41
C LYS A 43 -2.53 5.10 15.82
N GLY A 44 -3.53 4.82 16.65
CA GLY A 44 -4.94 4.82 16.25
C GLY A 44 -5.65 3.52 16.61
N TYR A 45 -6.93 3.48 16.27
CA TYR A 45 -7.87 2.43 16.61
C TYR A 45 -8.49 1.86 15.33
N GLU A 46 -8.82 0.57 15.35
CA GLU A 46 -9.39 -0.10 14.19
C GLU A 46 -10.49 -1.08 14.64
N VAL A 47 -11.58 -1.07 13.89
CA VAL A 47 -12.71 -1.98 14.05
C VAL A 47 -12.91 -2.74 12.76
N THR A 48 -12.90 -4.07 12.84
CA THR A 48 -13.10 -4.97 11.70
C THR A 48 -14.32 -5.83 11.93
N ASN A 49 -15.21 -5.92 10.94
CA ASN A 49 -16.41 -6.73 10.98
C ASN A 49 -16.56 -7.58 9.72
N ASP A 50 -16.86 -8.86 9.91
CA ASP A 50 -17.21 -9.78 8.83
C ASP A 50 -18.70 -9.63 8.49
N TYR A 51 -19.00 -9.30 7.23
CA TYR A 51 -20.37 -9.13 6.75
C TYR A 51 -20.78 -10.18 5.70
N THR A 52 -19.97 -11.23 5.49
CA THR A 52 -20.17 -12.25 4.45
C THR A 52 -21.55 -12.91 4.53
N ASP A 53 -21.97 -13.27 5.74
CA ASP A 53 -23.25 -13.94 6.01
C ASP A 53 -24.28 -12.97 6.61
N CYS A 54 -24.18 -11.66 6.31
CA CYS A 54 -25.12 -10.70 6.86
C CYS A 54 -26.56 -11.01 6.43
N LYS A 55 -27.49 -10.80 7.36
CA LYS A 55 -28.91 -11.13 7.19
C LYS A 55 -29.64 -10.02 6.46
N TYR A 56 -30.53 -10.39 5.55
CA TYR A 56 -31.34 -9.44 4.81
C TYR A 56 -32.24 -8.65 5.77
N PHE A 57 -32.22 -7.33 5.63
CA PHE A 57 -32.99 -6.42 6.48
C PHE A 57 -34.50 -6.72 6.49
N ASP A 58 -35.10 -6.97 5.32
CA ASP A 58 -36.55 -7.23 5.23
C ASP A 58 -36.93 -8.66 5.63
N ASN A 59 -35.98 -9.60 5.59
CA ASN A 59 -36.19 -11.00 6.00
C ASN A 59 -34.96 -11.58 6.73
N PRO A 60 -34.90 -11.49 8.07
CA PRO A 60 -33.76 -11.95 8.86
C PRO A 60 -33.47 -13.47 8.82
N ASN A 61 -34.33 -14.26 8.19
CA ASN A 61 -34.12 -15.70 7.99
C ASN A 61 -33.26 -16.00 6.73
N GLU A 62 -33.09 -15.03 5.83
CA GLU A 62 -32.27 -15.16 4.63
C GLU A 62 -30.97 -14.36 4.76
N ARG A 63 -29.90 -14.85 4.15
CA ARG A 63 -28.62 -14.15 4.03
C ARG A 63 -28.58 -13.37 2.73
N CYS A 64 -27.93 -12.21 2.72
CA CYS A 64 -27.85 -11.43 1.50
C CYS A 64 -27.18 -12.19 0.35
N LYS A 65 -26.14 -13.00 0.62
CA LYS A 65 -25.50 -13.83 -0.41
C LYS A 65 -26.45 -14.76 -1.17
N ASP A 66 -27.56 -15.18 -0.54
CA ASP A 66 -28.57 -16.08 -1.10
C ASP A 66 -29.73 -15.31 -1.79
N VAL A 67 -29.89 -14.01 -1.50
CA VAL A 67 -31.00 -13.16 -1.95
C VAL A 67 -30.63 -12.31 -3.17
N ILE A 68 -29.39 -11.82 -3.23
CA ILE A 68 -28.90 -10.87 -4.25
C ILE A 68 -29.07 -11.32 -5.71
N ALA A 69 -29.13 -12.63 -5.96
CA ALA A 69 -29.39 -13.15 -7.30
C ALA A 69 -30.83 -12.90 -7.78
N ARG A 70 -31.75 -12.66 -6.85
CA ARG A 70 -33.19 -12.48 -7.10
C ARG A 70 -33.62 -11.02 -6.99
N GLN A 71 -33.05 -10.28 -6.05
CA GLN A 71 -33.41 -8.89 -5.77
C GLN A 71 -32.28 -8.14 -5.03
N PRO A 72 -32.25 -6.79 -5.04
CA PRO A 72 -31.30 -6.03 -4.23
C PRO A 72 -31.38 -6.41 -2.75
N CYS A 73 -30.23 -6.52 -2.08
CA CYS A 73 -30.16 -6.84 -0.66
C CYS A 73 -29.38 -5.80 0.11
N ALA A 74 -29.90 -5.43 1.27
CA ALA A 74 -29.18 -4.62 2.24
C ALA A 74 -29.26 -5.27 3.63
N CYS A 75 -28.22 -5.05 4.42
CA CYS A 75 -28.15 -5.54 5.79
C CYS A 75 -27.58 -4.46 6.72
N TYR A 76 -27.94 -4.56 8.01
CA TYR A 76 -27.47 -3.67 9.06
C TYR A 76 -26.64 -4.46 10.07
N ILE A 77 -25.48 -3.91 10.42
CA ILE A 77 -24.54 -4.53 11.36
C ILE A 77 -24.23 -3.51 12.44
N ALA A 78 -24.44 -3.90 13.70
CA ALA A 78 -24.07 -3.08 14.84
C ALA A 78 -22.54 -3.05 15.00
N LEU A 79 -21.97 -1.85 14.99
CA LEU A 79 -20.56 -1.59 15.23
C LEU A 79 -20.39 -0.90 16.58
N ASN A 80 -19.59 -1.47 17.47
CA ASN A 80 -19.28 -0.85 18.75
C ASN A 80 -17.84 -0.30 18.72
N ILE A 81 -17.71 1.02 18.84
CA ILE A 81 -16.43 1.72 18.89
C ILE A 81 -16.12 1.97 20.37
N SER A 82 -15.09 1.32 20.91
CA SER A 82 -14.75 1.42 22.35
C SER A 82 -13.86 2.62 22.68
N GLU A 83 -13.11 3.14 21.71
CA GLU A 83 -12.11 4.20 21.88
C GLU A 83 -12.30 5.29 20.82
N GLN A 84 -11.86 6.51 21.12
CA GLN A 84 -11.94 7.63 20.19
C GLN A 84 -11.15 7.30 18.92
N MET A 85 -11.83 7.34 17.76
CA MET A 85 -11.17 7.27 16.46
C MET A 85 -10.83 8.69 16.02
N GLU A 86 -9.62 9.13 16.37
CA GLU A 86 -9.10 10.44 15.95
C GLU A 86 -9.13 10.60 14.42
N ALA A 87 -9.48 11.79 13.94
CA ALA A 87 -9.44 12.08 12.51
C ALA A 87 -8.01 11.98 11.94
N PRO A 88 -7.84 11.53 10.67
CA PRO A 88 -8.84 11.10 9.72
C PRO A 88 -9.27 9.64 9.92
N VAL A 89 -10.58 9.40 9.89
CA VAL A 89 -11.16 8.05 9.96
C VAL A 89 -11.52 7.59 8.55
N THR A 90 -10.95 6.48 8.11
CA THR A 90 -11.18 5.90 6.78
C THR A 90 -11.84 4.53 6.89
N ALA A 91 -12.83 4.29 6.05
CA ALA A 91 -13.41 2.97 5.87
C ALA A 91 -12.77 2.25 4.69
N PHE A 92 -12.58 0.95 4.86
CA PHE A 92 -12.01 0.04 3.88
C PHE A 92 -12.90 -1.19 3.77
N TYR A 93 -12.85 -1.83 2.59
CA TYR A 93 -13.23 -3.22 2.46
C TYR A 93 -11.98 -4.08 2.26
N GLU A 94 -12.07 -5.31 2.72
CA GLU A 94 -11.05 -6.34 2.54
C GLU A 94 -11.73 -7.63 2.10
N LEU A 95 -11.22 -8.24 1.04
CA LEU A 95 -11.63 -9.56 0.57
C LEU A 95 -10.54 -10.54 1.00
N GLU A 96 -10.89 -11.55 1.78
CA GLU A 96 -9.97 -12.61 2.18
C GLU A 96 -9.36 -13.28 0.94
N SER A 97 -8.03 -13.39 0.94
CA SER A 97 -7.25 -13.95 -0.17
C SER A 97 -7.46 -13.26 -1.52
N TYR A 98 -7.72 -11.95 -1.50
CA TYR A 98 -7.85 -11.11 -2.70
C TYR A 98 -6.73 -11.37 -3.72
N GLU A 99 -5.47 -11.42 -3.29
CA GLU A 99 -4.32 -11.59 -4.19
C GLU A 99 -4.35 -12.94 -4.93
N LEU A 100 -4.93 -13.98 -4.32
CA LEU A 100 -5.08 -15.28 -4.98
C LEU A 100 -6.13 -15.22 -6.10
N ILE A 101 -7.15 -14.38 -5.94
CA ILE A 101 -8.25 -14.25 -6.89
C ILE A 101 -7.88 -13.31 -8.02
N THR A 102 -7.32 -12.14 -7.70
CA THR A 102 -6.95 -11.16 -8.73
C THR A 102 -5.58 -11.42 -9.34
N GLY A 103 -4.69 -12.17 -8.67
CA GLY A 103 -3.35 -12.49 -9.16
C GLY A 103 -3.34 -13.03 -10.60
N PRO A 104 -4.12 -14.09 -10.92
CA PRO A 104 -4.22 -14.62 -12.28
C PRO A 104 -4.73 -13.61 -13.32
N TYR A 105 -5.58 -12.67 -12.89
CA TYR A 105 -6.20 -11.66 -13.75
C TYR A 105 -5.49 -10.31 -13.75
N SER A 106 -4.47 -10.12 -12.93
CA SER A 106 -3.72 -8.86 -12.78
C SER A 106 -3.21 -8.31 -14.12
N LYS A 107 -2.91 -9.20 -15.06
CA LYS A 107 -2.45 -8.88 -16.41
C LYS A 107 -3.59 -8.77 -17.45
N SER A 108 -4.82 -9.13 -17.10
CA SER A 108 -5.97 -9.07 -18.01
C SER A 108 -6.58 -7.68 -17.99
N ARG A 109 -5.91 -6.75 -18.67
CA ARG A 109 -6.25 -5.33 -18.83
C ARG A 109 -5.52 -4.73 -20.03
N ASP A 110 -5.88 -3.52 -20.43
CA ASP A 110 -5.23 -2.75 -21.49
C ASP A 110 -4.73 -1.40 -20.95
N ASP A 111 -3.42 -1.29 -20.71
CA ASP A 111 -2.82 -0.10 -20.11
C ASP A 111 -2.81 1.11 -21.08
N GLN A 112 -2.87 0.89 -22.40
CA GLN A 112 -3.05 1.99 -23.35
C GLN A 112 -4.47 2.54 -23.26
N GLN A 113 -5.47 1.66 -23.15
CA GLN A 113 -6.84 2.06 -22.92
C GLN A 113 -6.99 2.84 -21.60
N LEU A 114 -6.42 2.33 -20.50
CA LEU A 114 -6.51 2.97 -19.18
C LEU A 114 -5.80 4.33 -19.11
N SER A 115 -4.81 4.57 -19.97
CA SER A 115 -4.15 5.87 -20.15
C SER A 115 -4.87 6.79 -21.16
N GLY A 116 -6.11 6.48 -21.54
CA GLY A 116 -6.97 7.33 -22.38
C GLY A 116 -6.91 7.05 -23.88
N HIS A 117 -6.06 6.13 -24.33
CA HIS A 117 -5.93 5.77 -25.74
C HIS A 117 -6.95 4.71 -26.13
N LEU A 118 -8.16 5.14 -26.49
CA LEU A 118 -9.23 4.25 -26.92
C LEU A 118 -8.98 3.68 -28.33
N SER A 119 -9.03 2.36 -28.45
CA SER A 119 -8.88 1.65 -29.73
C SER A 119 -10.02 0.65 -29.94
N PRO A 120 -10.56 0.52 -31.17
CA PRO A 120 -11.55 -0.51 -31.47
C PRO A 120 -10.98 -1.94 -31.38
N THR A 121 -9.66 -2.08 -31.30
CA THR A 121 -8.96 -3.34 -31.09
C THR A 121 -8.24 -3.31 -29.74
N PRO A 122 -8.89 -3.71 -28.64
CA PRO A 122 -8.26 -3.73 -27.33
C PRO A 122 -7.10 -4.75 -27.27
N ALA A 123 -6.21 -4.58 -26.30
CA ALA A 123 -5.05 -5.43 -26.11
C ALA A 123 -5.42 -6.92 -26.00
N ALA A 124 -4.54 -7.78 -26.52
CA ALA A 124 -4.73 -9.24 -26.49
C ALA A 124 -4.79 -9.80 -25.05
N SER A 125 -4.19 -9.10 -24.09
CA SER A 125 -4.25 -9.40 -22.65
C SER A 125 -5.68 -9.41 -22.09
N CYS A 126 -6.61 -8.66 -22.69
CA CYS A 126 -8.01 -8.65 -22.28
C CYS A 126 -8.76 -9.96 -22.64
N GLY A 127 -8.23 -10.76 -23.58
CA GLY A 127 -8.77 -12.08 -23.92
C GLY A 127 -10.26 -12.08 -24.24
N ASN A 128 -11.03 -12.91 -23.53
CA ASN A 128 -12.48 -13.02 -23.72
C ASN A 128 -13.26 -11.77 -23.24
N TYR A 129 -12.59 -10.84 -22.56
CA TYR A 129 -13.17 -9.61 -22.03
C TYR A 129 -12.84 -8.39 -22.93
N SER A 130 -12.44 -8.61 -24.18
CA SER A 130 -12.16 -7.54 -25.14
C SER A 130 -13.43 -7.05 -25.87
N TYR A 131 -14.43 -7.91 -26.07
CA TYR A 131 -15.62 -7.58 -26.87
C TYR A 131 -16.90 -8.17 -26.26
N VAL A 132 -18.02 -7.48 -26.45
CA VAL A 132 -19.37 -8.05 -26.29
C VAL A 132 -20.00 -8.28 -27.65
N GLN A 133 -20.83 -9.31 -27.76
CA GLN A 133 -21.76 -9.44 -28.89
C GLN A 133 -22.99 -8.59 -28.61
N THR A 134 -23.28 -7.67 -29.51
CA THR A 134 -24.53 -6.90 -29.49
C THR A 134 -25.70 -7.77 -29.98
N PRO A 135 -26.96 -7.41 -29.64
CA PRO A 135 -28.14 -8.10 -30.16
C PRO A 135 -28.17 -8.21 -31.70
N ASP A 136 -27.57 -7.23 -32.37
CA ASP A 136 -27.47 -7.16 -33.84
C ASP A 136 -26.33 -8.03 -34.41
N GLY A 137 -25.66 -8.84 -33.58
CA GLY A 137 -24.56 -9.72 -33.95
C GLY A 137 -23.21 -9.04 -34.17
N GLN A 138 -23.13 -7.71 -34.00
CA GLN A 138 -21.87 -6.97 -34.12
C GLN A 138 -21.02 -7.11 -32.85
N LYS A 139 -19.69 -7.20 -33.03
CA LYS A 139 -18.74 -7.15 -31.92
C LYS A 139 -18.48 -5.71 -31.52
N LYS A 140 -18.81 -5.34 -30.29
CA LYS A 140 -18.54 -4.03 -29.71
C LYS A 140 -17.36 -4.13 -28.73
N PRO A 141 -16.29 -3.32 -28.87
CA PRO A 141 -15.17 -3.35 -27.94
C PRO A 141 -15.60 -2.91 -26.53
N ILE A 142 -15.00 -3.51 -25.50
CA ILE A 142 -15.27 -3.18 -24.10
C ILE A 142 -14.28 -2.10 -23.63
N ALA A 143 -14.77 -1.15 -22.84
CA ALA A 143 -13.94 -0.19 -22.13
C ALA A 143 -14.48 0.03 -20.70
N PRO A 144 -13.67 -0.21 -19.65
CA PRO A 144 -12.35 -0.84 -19.66
C PRO A 144 -12.42 -2.34 -19.98
N CYS A 145 -11.56 -2.85 -20.86
CA CYS A 145 -11.50 -4.29 -21.15
C CYS A 145 -10.72 -5.07 -20.10
N GLY A 146 -10.94 -6.39 -20.08
CA GLY A 146 -10.17 -7.31 -19.26
C GLY A 146 -10.92 -7.87 -18.05
N ALA A 147 -10.50 -9.05 -17.61
CA ALA A 147 -11.12 -9.74 -16.49
C ALA A 147 -11.03 -8.90 -15.21
N LEU A 148 -9.88 -8.25 -14.97
CA LEU A 148 -9.67 -7.48 -13.75
C LEU A 148 -10.75 -6.40 -13.59
N ALA A 149 -11.05 -5.65 -14.64
CA ALA A 149 -12.09 -4.64 -14.60
C ALA A 149 -13.49 -5.25 -14.46
N ASP A 150 -13.81 -6.33 -15.19
CA ASP A 150 -15.15 -6.95 -15.17
C ASP A 150 -15.53 -7.50 -13.79
N PHE A 151 -14.55 -7.98 -13.02
CA PHE A 151 -14.72 -8.46 -11.64
C PHE A 151 -14.75 -7.35 -10.57
N MET A 152 -14.86 -6.07 -10.95
CA MET A 152 -14.87 -4.96 -9.99
C MET A 152 -15.88 -5.15 -8.86
N PHE A 153 -15.39 -5.01 -7.63
CA PHE A 153 -16.18 -5.04 -6.41
C PHE A 153 -17.16 -3.86 -6.36
N ASN A 154 -18.39 -4.11 -5.92
CA ASN A 154 -19.47 -3.12 -5.98
C ASN A 154 -20.43 -3.12 -4.78
N ASP A 155 -20.09 -3.73 -3.65
CA ASP A 155 -20.86 -3.48 -2.42
C ASP A 155 -20.60 -2.04 -1.94
N THR A 156 -21.59 -1.43 -1.31
CA THR A 156 -21.48 -0.06 -0.75
C THR A 156 -21.72 -0.05 0.75
N PHE A 157 -21.15 0.93 1.42
CA PHE A 157 -21.16 1.03 2.88
C PHE A 157 -21.59 2.42 3.32
N SER A 158 -22.47 2.49 4.31
CA SER A 158 -22.86 3.75 4.96
C SER A 158 -22.93 3.55 6.46
N LEU A 159 -22.43 4.53 7.21
CA LEU A 159 -22.39 4.47 8.68
C LEU A 159 -23.48 5.38 9.26
N GLN A 160 -24.16 4.90 10.29
CA GLN A 160 -25.17 5.66 11.01
C GLN A 160 -24.84 5.75 12.50
N VAL A 161 -25.17 6.89 13.10
CA VAL A 161 -25.17 7.12 14.54
C VAL A 161 -26.49 7.77 14.92
N ASN A 162 -27.17 7.26 15.95
CA ASN A 162 -28.48 7.76 16.38
C ASN A 162 -29.54 7.86 15.25
N SER A 163 -29.50 6.93 14.28
CA SER A 163 -30.36 6.90 13.08
C SER A 163 -30.09 7.99 12.03
N GLU A 164 -29.04 8.79 12.20
CA GLU A 164 -28.57 9.75 11.19
C GLU A 164 -27.31 9.21 10.50
N TYR A 165 -27.15 9.52 9.22
CA TYR A 165 -25.97 9.12 8.45
C TYR A 165 -24.78 9.99 8.82
N VAL A 166 -23.64 9.33 9.10
CA VAL A 166 -22.36 10.03 9.25
C VAL A 166 -21.98 10.61 7.89
N PRO A 167 -21.71 11.93 7.79
CA PRO A 167 -21.24 12.54 6.55
C PRO A 167 -19.89 11.96 6.13
N THR A 168 -19.78 11.55 4.87
CA THR A 168 -18.57 10.95 4.32
C THR A 168 -18.17 11.59 3.00
N ILE A 169 -16.89 11.48 2.68
CA ILE A 169 -16.30 11.84 1.38
C ILE A 169 -15.78 10.57 0.70
N ASN A 170 -16.11 10.41 -0.58
CA ASN A 170 -15.71 9.26 -1.40
C ASN A 170 -14.61 9.61 -2.44
N THR A 171 -14.10 10.84 -2.39
CA THR A 171 -13.01 11.35 -3.23
C THR A 171 -11.79 11.73 -2.39
N GLY A 172 -10.64 11.91 -3.03
CA GLY A 172 -9.35 12.19 -2.38
C GLY A 172 -8.75 10.98 -1.65
N LEU A 173 -9.23 9.76 -1.94
CA LEU A 173 -8.83 8.51 -1.28
C LEU A 173 -7.42 8.04 -1.66
N ILE A 174 -6.94 8.42 -2.84
CA ILE A 174 -5.62 8.08 -3.39
C ILE A 174 -4.85 9.36 -3.76
N SER A 175 -3.52 9.26 -3.82
CA SER A 175 -2.68 10.40 -4.21
C SER A 175 -2.70 10.67 -5.71
N ASP A 176 -2.24 11.86 -6.12
CA ASP A 176 -2.14 12.21 -7.54
C ASP A 176 -1.15 11.31 -8.30
N ASP A 177 -0.06 10.90 -7.65
CA ASP A 177 0.91 9.94 -8.22
C ASP A 177 0.26 8.58 -8.52
N GLU A 178 -0.70 8.15 -7.71
CA GLU A 178 -1.43 6.90 -7.93
C GLU A 178 -2.43 7.01 -9.09
N LYS A 179 -2.91 8.23 -9.38
CA LYS A 179 -3.82 8.51 -10.50
C LYS A 179 -3.09 8.66 -11.82
N GLU A 180 -1.81 9.04 -11.81
CA GLU A 180 -1.02 9.36 -13.01
C GLU A 180 -1.09 8.31 -14.14
N PRO A 181 -1.07 6.99 -13.87
CA PRO A 181 -1.18 6.01 -14.96
C PRO A 181 -2.55 5.97 -15.66
N PHE A 182 -3.57 6.58 -15.06
CA PHE A 182 -4.97 6.50 -15.47
C PHE A 182 -5.47 7.85 -15.97
N HIS A 183 -5.90 7.87 -17.23
CA HIS A 183 -6.35 9.08 -17.88
C HIS A 183 -7.62 8.84 -18.67
N ASN A 184 -8.52 9.80 -18.61
CA ASN A 184 -9.67 9.83 -19.48
C ASN A 184 -9.26 10.26 -20.90
N PRO A 185 -9.96 9.77 -21.94
CA PRO A 185 -9.77 10.28 -23.29
C PRO A 185 -10.08 11.78 -23.34
N GLU A 186 -9.42 12.49 -24.25
CA GLU A 186 -9.65 13.92 -24.44
C GLU A 186 -11.10 14.21 -24.89
N GLY A 187 -11.64 15.36 -24.44
CA GLY A 187 -12.97 15.83 -24.85
C GLY A 187 -14.11 15.31 -23.98
N ASN A 188 -15.28 15.13 -24.59
CA ASN A 188 -16.48 14.69 -23.87
C ASN A 188 -16.44 13.18 -23.61
N LEU A 189 -16.52 12.78 -22.35
CA LEU A 189 -16.48 11.38 -21.91
C LEU A 189 -17.57 10.52 -22.56
N GLU A 190 -18.82 10.97 -22.57
CA GLU A 190 -19.92 10.17 -23.12
C GLU A 190 -19.75 9.93 -24.62
N GLU A 191 -19.24 10.93 -25.35
CA GLU A 191 -18.95 10.82 -26.78
C GLU A 191 -17.78 9.88 -27.04
N ALA A 192 -16.68 10.01 -26.29
CA ALA A 192 -15.50 9.14 -26.42
C ALA A 192 -15.83 7.66 -26.18
N PHE A 193 -16.68 7.37 -25.19
CA PHE A 193 -17.07 5.99 -24.85
C PHE A 193 -18.28 5.46 -25.63
N LYS A 194 -18.91 6.25 -26.52
CA LYS A 194 -20.13 5.87 -27.26
C LYS A 194 -19.98 4.57 -28.06
N GLN A 195 -18.81 4.39 -28.69
CA GLN A 195 -18.49 3.21 -29.49
C GLN A 195 -18.06 1.99 -28.67
N PHE A 196 -17.96 2.13 -27.34
CA PHE A 196 -17.54 1.07 -26.43
C PHE A 196 -18.72 0.54 -25.60
N SER A 197 -18.61 -0.70 -25.16
CA SER A 197 -19.49 -1.29 -24.16
C SER A 197 -18.85 -1.17 -22.78
N LYS A 198 -19.69 -1.06 -21.75
CA LYS A 198 -19.26 -1.37 -20.39
C LYS A 198 -18.83 -2.84 -20.28
N PRO A 199 -18.06 -3.21 -19.25
CA PRO A 199 -17.85 -4.60 -18.88
C PRO A 199 -19.19 -5.32 -18.65
N ILE A 200 -19.16 -6.64 -18.83
CA ILE A 200 -20.35 -7.50 -18.85
C ILE A 200 -21.09 -7.36 -17.52
N ASN A 201 -20.35 -7.49 -16.42
CA ASN A 201 -20.90 -7.55 -15.07
C ASN A 201 -21.02 -6.19 -14.36
N TRP A 202 -20.76 -5.09 -15.06
CA TRP A 202 -20.93 -3.75 -14.51
C TRP A 202 -22.39 -3.32 -14.53
N PRO A 203 -22.93 -2.73 -13.45
CA PRO A 203 -24.29 -2.19 -13.47
C PRO A 203 -24.41 -0.90 -14.30
N ARG A 204 -23.29 -0.18 -14.49
CA ARG A 204 -23.24 1.14 -15.13
C ARG A 204 -22.06 1.25 -16.09
N ASN A 205 -22.06 2.28 -16.93
CA ASN A 205 -20.91 2.61 -17.76
C ASN A 205 -19.81 3.27 -16.92
N VAL A 206 -18.56 3.21 -17.40
CA VAL A 206 -17.40 3.88 -16.80
C VAL A 206 -17.60 5.39 -16.64
N THR A 207 -18.41 6.02 -17.49
CA THR A 207 -18.76 7.45 -17.41
C THR A 207 -19.76 7.79 -16.31
N GLN A 208 -20.31 6.79 -15.61
CA GLN A 208 -21.39 6.94 -14.63
C GLN A 208 -21.10 6.18 -13.33
N LEU A 209 -19.81 6.03 -12.99
CA LEU A 209 -19.37 5.37 -11.76
C LEU A 209 -19.67 6.24 -10.54
N ASP A 210 -19.45 7.56 -10.64
CA ASP A 210 -19.83 8.54 -9.62
C ASP A 210 -20.85 9.53 -10.19
N ARG A 211 -22.05 9.55 -9.62
CA ARG A 211 -23.15 10.42 -10.06
C ARG A 211 -23.14 11.78 -9.35
N VAL A 212 -22.40 11.89 -8.26
CA VAL A 212 -22.31 13.09 -7.43
C VAL A 212 -21.16 13.96 -7.90
N HIS A 213 -20.04 13.34 -8.26
CA HIS A 213 -18.81 14.01 -8.68
C HIS A 213 -18.46 13.67 -10.13
N PRO A 214 -18.86 14.50 -11.12
CA PRO A 214 -18.58 14.27 -12.53
C PRO A 214 -17.09 14.08 -12.84
N GLU A 215 -16.21 14.76 -12.10
CA GLU A 215 -14.75 14.67 -12.19
C GLU A 215 -14.19 13.31 -11.73
N ASN A 216 -14.95 12.56 -10.93
CA ASN A 216 -14.59 11.23 -10.44
C ASN A 216 -15.17 10.11 -11.33
N ASN A 217 -15.18 10.30 -12.66
CA ASN A 217 -15.69 9.32 -13.62
C ASN A 217 -14.64 8.88 -14.64
N GLY A 218 -15.00 7.87 -15.42
CA GLY A 218 -14.13 7.29 -16.43
C GLY A 218 -13.01 6.47 -15.78
N PHE A 219 -11.85 6.43 -16.44
CA PHE A 219 -10.68 5.73 -15.90
C PHE A 219 -10.05 6.43 -14.70
N GLN A 220 -10.44 7.68 -14.44
CA GLN A 220 -9.98 8.48 -13.30
C GLN A 220 -10.84 8.30 -12.03
N ASN A 221 -11.88 7.46 -12.08
CA ASN A 221 -12.66 7.15 -10.88
C ASN A 221 -11.77 6.48 -9.82
N GLU A 222 -11.72 7.05 -8.61
CA GLU A 222 -10.80 6.59 -7.57
C GLU A 222 -11.08 5.15 -7.12
N HIS A 223 -12.35 4.76 -6.96
CA HIS A 223 -12.70 3.39 -6.58
C HIS A 223 -12.30 2.37 -7.65
N PHE A 224 -12.42 2.75 -8.92
CA PHE A 224 -11.92 1.95 -10.04
C PHE A 224 -10.39 1.81 -9.99
N ILE A 225 -9.64 2.89 -9.80
CA ILE A 225 -8.17 2.84 -9.69
C ILE A 225 -7.75 1.97 -8.49
N ILE A 226 -8.36 2.18 -7.32
CA ILE A 226 -8.13 1.38 -6.11
C ILE A 226 -8.37 -0.11 -6.38
N TRP A 227 -9.39 -0.45 -7.17
CA TRP A 227 -9.65 -1.83 -7.57
C TRP A 227 -8.56 -2.39 -8.49
N MET A 228 -8.13 -1.62 -9.50
CA MET A 228 -7.10 -2.02 -10.46
C MET A 228 -5.72 -2.23 -9.82
N LYS A 229 -5.48 -1.69 -8.63
CA LYS A 229 -4.30 -1.95 -7.79
C LYS A 229 -4.41 -3.29 -7.08
N THR A 230 -3.83 -4.35 -7.65
CA THR A 230 -3.91 -5.71 -7.11
C THR A 230 -3.02 -5.97 -5.89
N ASP A 231 -2.10 -5.07 -5.59
CA ASP A 231 -1.20 -5.08 -4.43
C ASP A 231 -1.86 -4.55 -3.15
N LEU A 232 -2.96 -3.81 -3.28
CA LEU A 232 -3.73 -3.29 -2.15
C LEU A 232 -4.70 -4.35 -1.61
N LYS A 233 -4.31 -5.00 -0.51
CA LYS A 233 -5.16 -5.93 0.25
C LYS A 233 -6.41 -5.25 0.83
N ARG A 234 -6.22 -4.08 1.45
CA ARG A 234 -7.30 -3.23 2.00
C ARG A 234 -7.55 -2.08 1.05
N LYS A 235 -8.80 -1.91 0.65
CA LYS A 235 -9.20 -0.93 -0.36
C LYS A 235 -10.06 0.14 0.29
N PRO A 236 -9.64 1.43 0.31
CA PRO A 236 -10.44 2.48 0.91
C PRO A 236 -11.73 2.70 0.11
N THR A 237 -12.82 3.01 0.81
CA THR A 237 -14.12 3.28 0.18
C THR A 237 -14.61 4.71 0.44
N TRP A 238 -14.42 5.24 1.65
CA TRP A 238 -14.76 6.61 2.00
C TRP A 238 -14.02 7.02 3.28
N ARG A 239 -13.98 8.33 3.54
CA ARG A 239 -13.53 8.90 4.82
C ARG A 239 -14.66 9.68 5.48
N VAL A 240 -14.63 9.77 6.80
CA VAL A 240 -15.51 10.68 7.53
C VAL A 240 -15.22 12.11 7.11
N ASN A 241 -16.27 12.90 6.85
CA ASN A 241 -16.12 14.29 6.46
C ASN A 241 -15.85 15.15 7.70
N VAL A 242 -14.59 15.55 7.87
CA VAL A 242 -14.14 16.38 9.00
C VAL A 242 -14.56 17.85 8.88
N ALA A 243 -15.17 18.26 7.76
CA ALA A 243 -15.77 19.59 7.63
C ALA A 243 -17.10 19.72 8.40
N ASP A 244 -17.69 18.61 8.84
CA ASP A 244 -18.83 18.62 9.74
C ASP A 244 -18.34 18.79 11.19
N ASP A 245 -18.87 19.79 11.90
CA ASP A 245 -18.45 20.14 13.26
C ASP A 245 -18.60 18.96 14.25
N ASN A 246 -19.58 18.07 14.05
CA ASN A 246 -19.78 16.91 14.91
C ASN A 246 -18.70 15.83 14.72
N PHE A 247 -18.00 15.86 13.59
CA PHE A 247 -17.04 14.84 13.17
C PHE A 247 -15.65 15.40 12.87
N ALA A 248 -15.39 16.67 13.21
CA ALA A 248 -14.09 17.33 13.01
C ALA A 248 -12.93 16.58 13.68
N ASN A 249 -13.19 15.96 14.84
CA ASN A 249 -12.21 15.15 15.59
C ASN A 249 -12.34 13.64 15.33
N GLY A 250 -13.08 13.23 14.29
CA GLY A 250 -13.31 11.83 13.94
C GLY A 250 -14.55 11.24 14.60
N LEU A 251 -14.49 9.97 15.05
CA LEU A 251 -15.65 9.26 15.60
C LEU A 251 -15.50 9.01 17.10
N ALA A 252 -16.50 9.43 17.86
CA ALA A 252 -16.57 9.20 19.29
C ALA A 252 -16.85 7.73 19.63
N PRO A 253 -16.41 7.24 20.81
CA PRO A 253 -16.84 5.94 21.32
C PRO A 253 -18.37 5.86 21.37
N GLY A 254 -18.92 4.73 20.91
CA GLY A 254 -20.37 4.57 20.84
C GLY A 254 -20.82 3.42 19.95
N SER A 255 -22.14 3.27 19.89
CA SER A 255 -22.81 2.30 19.02
C SER A 255 -23.20 2.95 17.70
N TYR A 256 -22.69 2.39 16.62
CA TYR A 256 -22.96 2.79 15.25
C TYR A 256 -23.65 1.64 14.52
N ASN A 257 -24.39 1.95 13.46
CA ASN A 257 -24.96 0.95 12.57
C ASN A 257 -24.36 1.09 11.19
N LEU A 258 -23.70 0.02 10.73
CA LEU A 258 -23.23 -0.10 9.36
C LEU A 258 -24.37 -0.63 8.49
N ARG A 259 -24.78 0.15 7.49
CA ARG A 259 -25.60 -0.31 6.39
C ARG A 259 -24.69 -0.79 5.27
N VAL A 260 -24.86 -2.03 4.84
CA VAL A 260 -24.19 -2.61 3.68
C VAL A 260 -25.22 -2.82 2.58
N GLU A 261 -24.98 -2.27 1.40
CA GLU A 261 -25.73 -2.66 0.20
C GLU A 261 -24.94 -3.77 -0.50
N TYR A 262 -25.45 -4.99 -0.40
CA TYR A 262 -24.80 -6.21 -0.85
C TYR A 262 -25.14 -6.42 -2.33
N ALA A 263 -24.18 -6.16 -3.22
CA ALA A 263 -24.34 -6.20 -4.67
C ALA A 263 -23.35 -7.15 -5.38
N TYR A 264 -22.32 -7.62 -4.68
CA TYR A 264 -21.27 -8.48 -5.21
C TYR A 264 -21.64 -9.96 -4.97
N PRO A 265 -21.95 -10.75 -6.00
CA PRO A 265 -22.50 -12.10 -5.84
C PRO A 265 -21.47 -13.15 -5.44
N ALA A 266 -21.94 -14.17 -4.70
CA ALA A 266 -21.12 -15.33 -4.32
C ALA A 266 -20.54 -16.09 -5.52
N SER A 267 -21.25 -16.07 -6.68
CA SER A 267 -20.76 -16.64 -7.93
C SER A 267 -19.47 -15.98 -8.45
N ARG A 268 -19.19 -14.73 -8.06
CA ARG A 268 -17.94 -14.04 -8.36
C ARG A 268 -16.93 -14.20 -7.23
N TYR A 269 -17.40 -14.19 -5.98
CA TYR A 269 -16.56 -14.35 -4.81
C TYR A 269 -17.35 -14.86 -3.60
N ASP A 270 -17.01 -16.07 -3.17
CA ASP A 270 -17.60 -16.76 -2.02
C ASP A 270 -16.68 -16.78 -0.78
N GLY A 271 -15.60 -15.99 -0.79
CA GLY A 271 -14.71 -15.83 0.36
C GLY A 271 -15.21 -14.79 1.36
N LYS A 272 -14.46 -14.61 2.45
CA LYS A 272 -14.85 -13.66 3.51
C LYS A 272 -14.68 -12.21 3.10
N ARG A 273 -15.66 -11.41 3.47
CA ARG A 273 -15.73 -9.98 3.21
C ARG A 273 -15.73 -9.23 4.52
N LEU A 274 -14.74 -8.37 4.66
CA LEU A 274 -14.52 -7.60 5.88
C LEU A 274 -14.75 -6.12 5.58
N PHE A 275 -15.48 -5.47 6.47
CA PHE A 275 -15.54 -4.03 6.58
C PHE A 275 -14.57 -3.61 7.68
N VAL A 276 -13.69 -2.65 7.38
CA VAL A 276 -12.69 -2.16 8.32
C VAL A 276 -12.84 -0.65 8.44
N LEU A 277 -13.02 -0.16 9.65
CA LEU A 277 -12.98 1.26 9.97
C LEU A 277 -11.69 1.53 10.74
N SER A 278 -10.87 2.48 10.30
CA SER A 278 -9.54 2.70 10.86
C SER A 278 -9.22 4.18 10.99
N SER A 279 -8.69 4.56 12.16
CA SER A 279 -8.00 5.83 12.41
C SER A 279 -6.48 5.64 12.50
N ARG A 280 -5.97 4.48 12.06
CA ARG A 280 -4.53 4.19 12.14
C ARG A 280 -3.74 5.13 11.24
N GLN A 281 -2.78 5.81 11.84
CA GLN A 281 -1.80 6.62 11.15
C GLN A 281 -0.39 6.14 11.51
N GLU A 282 0.47 6.04 10.50
CA GLU A 282 1.90 5.90 10.72
C GLU A 282 2.48 7.27 11.09
N VAL A 283 2.83 7.41 12.36
CA VAL A 283 3.45 8.64 12.86
C VAL A 283 4.94 8.40 12.97
N VAL A 284 5.72 9.22 12.27
CA VAL A 284 7.17 9.21 12.36
C VAL A 284 7.61 10.06 13.54
N ASN A 285 8.21 9.44 14.54
CA ASN A 285 8.93 10.13 15.61
C ASN A 285 10.21 10.76 15.02
N LYS A 286 10.08 12.01 14.59
CA LYS A 286 11.14 12.79 13.95
C LYS A 286 12.43 12.80 14.79
N SER A 287 12.34 12.97 16.11
CA SER A 287 13.53 13.02 16.97
C SER A 287 14.29 11.69 16.98
N ARG A 288 13.59 10.55 17.10
CA ARG A 288 14.22 9.22 17.01
C ARG A 288 14.80 8.96 15.63
N ARG A 289 14.07 9.33 14.57
CA ARG A 289 14.54 9.17 13.18
C ARG A 289 15.82 9.96 12.94
N ASP A 290 15.83 11.24 13.28
CA ASP A 290 16.97 12.13 13.03
C ASP A 290 18.21 11.68 13.85
N ALA A 291 18.01 11.23 15.10
CA ALA A 291 19.07 10.60 15.90
C ALA A 291 19.59 9.29 15.28
N GLY A 292 18.69 8.44 14.75
CA GLY A 292 19.05 7.21 14.04
C GLY A 292 19.90 7.47 12.79
N ILE A 293 19.53 8.46 11.98
CA ILE A 293 20.29 8.90 10.80
C ILE A 293 21.69 9.39 11.21
N ALA A 294 21.79 10.20 12.26
CA ALA A 294 23.06 10.73 12.74
C ALA A 294 24.00 9.61 13.22
N LEU A 295 23.51 8.68 14.04
CA LEU A 295 24.32 7.55 14.53
C LEU A 295 24.75 6.60 13.42
N LEU A 296 23.86 6.31 12.46
CA LEU A 296 24.17 5.46 11.32
C LEU A 296 25.27 6.10 10.44
N SER A 297 25.16 7.39 10.14
CA SER A 297 26.16 8.10 9.32
C SER A 297 27.54 8.15 10.01
N ILE A 298 27.59 8.45 11.31
CA ILE A 298 28.83 8.43 12.10
C ILE A 298 29.44 7.02 12.12
N GLY A 299 28.62 5.98 12.34
CA GLY A 299 29.06 4.58 12.34
C GLY A 299 29.69 4.17 11.00
N VAL A 300 29.04 4.52 9.88
CA VAL A 300 29.55 4.25 8.53
C VAL A 300 30.88 4.96 8.28
N ILE A 301 31.01 6.24 8.66
CA ILE A 301 32.27 6.99 8.50
C ILE A 301 33.41 6.33 9.29
N ILE A 302 33.16 5.93 10.54
CA ILE A 302 34.16 5.25 11.38
C ILE A 302 34.59 3.93 10.75
N LEU A 303 33.65 3.14 10.24
CA LEU A 303 33.95 1.86 9.57
C LEU A 303 34.77 2.06 8.30
N VAL A 304 34.42 3.05 7.46
CA VAL A 304 35.18 3.38 6.25
C VAL A 304 36.62 3.77 6.61
N ILE A 305 36.81 4.68 7.57
CA ILE A 305 38.15 5.09 8.02
C ILE A 305 38.94 3.89 8.56
N ALA A 306 38.33 3.06 9.42
CA ALA A 306 38.99 1.89 9.99
C ALA A 306 39.40 0.87 8.91
N ILE A 307 38.54 0.61 7.93
CA ILE A 307 38.81 -0.30 6.82
C ILE A 307 39.91 0.28 5.91
N SER A 308 39.85 1.56 5.55
CA SER A 308 40.88 2.22 4.75
C SER A 308 42.25 2.14 5.42
N LEU A 309 42.34 2.41 6.73
CA LEU A 309 43.58 2.30 7.48
C LEU A 309 44.09 0.84 7.57
N LEU A 310 43.19 -0.15 7.69
CA LEU A 310 43.56 -1.57 7.65
C LEU A 310 44.14 -1.96 6.30
N VAL A 311 43.52 -1.51 5.20
CA VAL A 311 44.00 -1.75 3.83
C VAL A 311 45.37 -1.10 3.62
N LEU A 312 45.53 0.18 3.98
CA LEU A 312 46.80 0.89 3.88
C LEU A 312 47.90 0.17 4.66
N ARG A 313 47.61 -0.26 5.88
CA ARG A 313 48.58 -0.98 6.71
C ARG A 313 48.95 -2.36 6.13
N LYS A 314 47.98 -3.11 5.61
CA LYS A 314 48.23 -4.38 4.94
C LYS A 314 49.11 -4.18 3.70
N TRP A 315 48.82 -3.13 2.93
CA TRP A 315 49.59 -2.76 1.76
C TRP A 315 51.02 -2.33 2.09
N GLU A 316 51.24 -1.49 3.11
CA GLU A 316 52.57 -1.14 3.60
C GLU A 316 53.36 -2.35 4.08
N ARG A 317 52.72 -3.28 4.81
CA ARG A 317 53.35 -4.52 5.24
C ARG A 317 53.78 -5.37 4.04
N CYS A 318 52.92 -5.51 3.03
CA CYS A 318 53.25 -6.21 1.77
C CYS A 318 54.42 -5.54 1.03
N ARG A 319 54.41 -4.21 0.91
CA ARG A 319 55.47 -3.42 0.28
C ARG A 319 56.81 -3.62 0.99
N ASN A 320 56.81 -3.64 2.32
CA ASN A 320 58.02 -3.85 3.11
C ASN A 320 58.55 -5.29 2.97
N CYS A 321 57.67 -6.30 2.88
CA CYS A 321 58.08 -7.67 2.56
C CYS A 321 58.72 -7.79 1.18
N LEU A 322 58.15 -7.16 0.15
CA LEU A 322 58.72 -7.16 -1.21
C LEU A 322 60.09 -6.47 -1.28
N ARG A 323 60.27 -5.34 -0.57
CA ARG A 323 61.59 -4.68 -0.48
C ARG A 323 62.64 -5.54 0.24
N SER A 324 62.23 -6.33 1.24
CA SER A 324 63.13 -7.25 1.93
C SER A 324 63.53 -8.44 1.06
N ALA A 325 62.63 -8.95 0.21
CA ALA A 325 62.91 -10.05 -0.71
C ALA A 325 63.87 -9.65 -1.85
N TYR A 326 63.80 -8.40 -2.31
CA TYR A 326 64.69 -7.88 -3.37
C TYR A 326 66.13 -7.61 -2.91
N LYS A 327 66.39 -7.62 -1.59
CA LYS A 327 67.74 -7.49 -0.98
C LYS A 327 68.35 -8.85 -0.59
N GLY A 328 67.95 -9.94 -1.25
CA GLY A 328 68.59 -11.26 -1.10
C GLY A 328 70.05 -11.25 -1.61
N PRO A 329 70.91 -12.17 -1.12
CA PRO A 329 72.37 -12.08 -1.23
C PRO A 329 72.87 -12.22 -2.67
N ILE A 330 73.86 -11.39 -3.03
CA ILE A 330 74.70 -11.55 -4.23
C ILE A 330 75.49 -12.86 -4.06
N PRO A 331 75.49 -13.79 -5.03
CA PRO A 331 76.39 -14.95 -4.96
C PRO A 331 77.83 -14.42 -5.02
N ALA A 332 78.62 -14.74 -3.99
CA ALA A 332 80.06 -14.50 -4.04
C ALA A 332 80.61 -15.33 -5.21
N GLN A 333 81.20 -14.65 -6.19
CA GLN A 333 81.97 -15.31 -7.25
C GLN A 333 83.22 -15.93 -6.62
N ASP A 334 83.48 -17.18 -7.00
CA ASP A 334 84.73 -17.90 -6.79
C ASP A 334 85.92 -17.08 -7.27
N ASN A 335 87.02 -17.12 -6.51
CA ASN A 335 88.40 -16.96 -6.98
C ASN A 335 89.34 -17.74 -6.08
#